data_AF-A0A1C6TN22-F1
#
_entry.id   AF-A0A1C6TN22-F1
#
_cell.length_a   1.000
_cell.length_b   1.000
_cell.length_c   1.000
_cell.angle_alpha   90.00
_cell.angle_beta   90.00
_cell.angle_gamma   90.00
#
_symmetry.space_group_name_H-M   'P 1'
#
loop_
_entity.id
_entity.type
_entity.pdbx_description
1 polymer ?
#
loop_
_entity_poly.entity_id
_entity_poly.type
_entity_poly.pdbx_seq_one_letter_code
_entity_poly.pdbx_strand_id
1 'polypeptide(L)'
;MRRHAAAALIAVAVLAAAGCGSDDQDPLADPSPTTAIVDQTPVDPVPTTEPPLAGPDAALRDRIYEVGTEIQAGVYSTTVPADHGHPCYWARLRSFGEPDSIIAEGNPTPGETARVTVKSTDRGFKVSNGCEWTRSDPA
;
A
#
# COMPACT_ATOMS: atom_id res chain seq x y z
N MET A 1 -38.39 37.39 5.25
CA MET A 1 -37.97 38.80 5.07
C MET A 1 -36.47 38.81 4.78
N ARG A 2 -35.99 39.59 3.80
CA ARG A 2 -34.54 39.72 3.51
C ARG A 2 -33.94 40.89 4.29
N ARG A 3 -32.66 40.81 4.71
CA ARG A 3 -31.71 41.95 4.73
C ARG A 3 -30.28 41.47 4.43
N HIS A 4 -29.50 42.37 3.81
CA HIS A 4 -28.10 42.22 3.37
C HIS A 4 -27.24 43.25 4.15
N ALA A 5 -25.90 43.33 4.09
CA ALA A 5 -24.89 42.75 3.19
C ALA A 5 -23.64 42.32 4.05
N ALA A 6 -22.37 42.22 3.63
CA ALA A 6 -21.63 42.57 2.40
C ALA A 6 -20.34 41.71 2.25
N ALA A 7 -19.42 42.11 1.36
CA ALA A 7 -18.04 41.62 1.25
C ALA A 7 -17.04 42.80 1.36
N ALA A 8 -15.77 42.53 1.69
CA ALA A 8 -14.71 43.53 1.69
C ALA A 8 -13.43 42.97 1.05
N LEU A 9 -13.13 43.41 -0.17
CA LEU A 9 -11.81 43.31 -0.79
C LEU A 9 -11.03 44.58 -0.48
N ILE A 10 -9.75 44.47 -0.12
CA ILE A 10 -8.82 45.61 -0.14
C ILE A 10 -7.57 45.18 -0.90
N ALA A 11 -7.40 45.77 -2.09
CA ALA A 11 -6.16 45.75 -2.85
C ALA A 11 -5.59 47.17 -2.84
N VAL A 12 -4.28 47.31 -2.59
CA VAL A 12 -3.53 48.54 -2.87
C VAL A 12 -2.18 48.14 -3.45
N ALA A 13 -1.93 48.53 -4.70
CA ALA A 13 -0.63 48.45 -5.36
C ALA A 13 0.16 49.76 -5.12
N VAL A 14 1.41 49.85 -5.62
CA VAL A 14 2.05 51.05 -6.24
C VAL A 14 3.56 50.80 -6.46
N LEU A 15 3.95 50.74 -7.76
CA LEU A 15 5.07 51.42 -8.47
C LEU A 15 6.53 51.35 -7.91
N ALA A 16 7.62 51.49 -8.68
CA ALA A 16 7.94 51.65 -10.12
C ALA A 16 9.45 51.21 -10.30
N ALA A 17 10.20 51.29 -11.41
CA ALA A 17 10.10 52.13 -12.62
C ALA A 17 10.95 51.61 -13.80
N ALA A 18 10.62 52.12 -15.00
CA ALA A 18 11.47 52.46 -16.15
C ALA A 18 12.69 51.59 -16.56
N GLY A 19 12.64 51.09 -17.81
CA GLY A 19 13.80 50.71 -18.61
C GLY A 19 13.41 50.53 -20.08
N CYS A 20 13.97 51.33 -21.00
CA CYS A 20 13.73 51.19 -22.43
C CYS A 20 14.50 50.00 -23.01
N GLY A 21 13.92 49.31 -24.00
CA GLY A 21 14.61 48.35 -24.84
C GLY A 21 14.06 48.44 -26.27
N SER A 22 14.95 48.68 -27.23
CA SER A 22 14.65 48.72 -28.67
C SER A 22 15.34 47.55 -29.38
N ASP A 23 14.67 47.10 -30.44
CA ASP A 23 15.05 46.38 -31.65
C ASP A 23 16.38 45.58 -31.81
N ASP A 24 16.23 44.50 -32.59
CA ASP A 24 17.22 43.78 -33.42
C ASP A 24 18.42 43.05 -32.78
N GLN A 25 18.47 41.71 -32.96
CA GLN A 25 19.40 41.05 -33.89
C GLN A 25 19.30 39.50 -33.89
N ASP A 26 19.15 38.95 -35.10
CA ASP A 26 19.66 37.68 -35.67
C ASP A 26 19.44 36.29 -35.00
N PRO A 27 18.89 35.29 -35.72
CA PRO A 27 18.75 33.90 -35.27
C PRO A 27 19.81 32.96 -35.89
N LEU A 28 21.01 32.84 -35.31
CA LEU A 28 22.02 31.88 -35.76
C LEU A 28 22.75 31.15 -34.62
N ALA A 29 23.16 29.91 -34.92
CA ALA A 29 24.01 29.00 -34.14
C ALA A 29 23.42 28.33 -32.88
N ASP A 30 22.74 27.20 -33.12
CA ASP A 30 22.69 26.07 -32.18
C ASP A 30 24.02 25.28 -32.27
N PRO A 31 24.69 24.99 -31.13
CA PRO A 31 25.52 23.81 -31.03
C PRO A 31 25.07 22.88 -29.90
N SER A 32 24.12 22.00 -30.24
CA SER A 32 23.99 20.59 -29.86
C SER A 32 24.62 20.20 -28.51
N PRO A 33 23.85 19.90 -27.45
CA PRO A 33 24.41 19.44 -26.20
C PRO A 33 25.13 18.10 -26.43
N THR A 34 26.46 18.11 -26.25
CA THR A 34 27.28 16.89 -26.18
C THR A 34 26.75 15.99 -25.07
N THR A 35 25.93 15.01 -25.44
CA THR A 35 25.45 13.97 -24.53
C THR A 35 26.65 13.15 -24.07
N ALA A 36 27.11 13.41 -22.85
CA ALA A 36 28.06 12.54 -22.18
C ALA A 36 27.40 11.17 -22.02
N ILE A 37 27.87 10.19 -22.80
CA ILE A 37 27.44 8.80 -22.67
C ILE A 37 28.06 8.29 -21.36
N VAL A 38 27.26 8.33 -20.29
CA VAL A 38 27.62 7.68 -19.03
C VAL A 38 27.60 6.18 -19.30
N ASP A 39 28.72 5.53 -19.04
CA ASP A 39 28.91 4.09 -19.24
C ASP A 39 28.03 3.32 -18.24
N GLN A 40 26.79 3.06 -18.65
CA GLN A 40 25.83 2.27 -17.89
C GLN A 40 26.18 0.80 -18.06
N THR A 41 27.08 0.31 -17.22
CA THR A 41 27.21 -1.13 -16.95
C THR A 41 25.81 -1.69 -16.70
N PRO A 42 25.35 -2.71 -17.45
CA PRO A 42 24.07 -3.34 -17.18
C PRO A 42 24.10 -3.92 -15.76
N VAL A 43 23.37 -3.29 -14.85
CA VAL A 43 23.12 -3.87 -13.52
C VAL A 43 22.08 -4.97 -13.72
N ASP A 44 22.56 -6.22 -13.75
CA ASP A 44 21.69 -7.39 -13.70
C ASP A 44 20.71 -7.23 -12.52
N PRO A 45 19.40 -7.47 -12.72
CA PRO A 45 18.44 -7.34 -11.65
C PRO A 45 18.79 -8.35 -10.56
N VAL A 46 19.22 -7.84 -9.39
CA VAL A 46 19.43 -8.65 -8.20
C VAL A 46 18.13 -9.43 -7.96
N PRO A 47 18.18 -10.77 -7.84
CA PRO A 47 16.98 -11.54 -7.57
C PRO A 47 16.46 -11.14 -6.19
N THR A 48 15.38 -10.36 -6.16
CA THR A 48 14.56 -10.21 -4.96
C THR A 48 14.01 -11.59 -4.66
N THR A 49 14.55 -12.25 -3.63
CA THR A 49 14.07 -13.54 -3.15
C THR A 49 12.68 -13.35 -2.55
N GLU A 50 11.67 -13.37 -3.42
CA GLU A 50 10.27 -13.44 -3.04
C GLU A 50 10.06 -14.67 -2.14
N PRO A 51 9.39 -14.52 -0.98
CA PRO A 51 9.13 -15.66 -0.10
C PRO A 51 8.36 -16.74 -0.88
N PRO A 52 8.79 -18.01 -0.83
CA PRO A 52 8.10 -19.07 -1.56
C PRO A 52 6.67 -19.21 -1.05
N LEU A 53 5.73 -19.35 -2.00
CA LEU A 53 4.32 -19.60 -1.76
C LEU A 53 4.15 -20.74 -0.73
N ALA A 54 3.47 -20.44 0.38
CA ALA A 54 3.15 -21.42 1.39
C ALA A 54 2.21 -22.49 0.80
N GLY A 55 2.59 -23.76 0.93
CA GLY A 55 1.77 -24.90 0.52
C GLY A 55 0.43 -24.95 1.29
N PRO A 56 -0.56 -25.72 0.80
CA PRO A 56 -1.88 -25.79 1.43
C PRO A 56 -1.83 -26.21 2.90
N ASP A 57 -0.91 -27.10 3.27
CA ASP A 57 -0.76 -27.62 4.63
C ASP A 57 0.14 -26.75 5.55
N ALA A 58 0.66 -25.63 5.04
CA ALA A 58 1.56 -24.77 5.81
C ALA A 58 0.79 -23.92 6.84
N ALA A 59 1.16 -24.04 8.11
CA ALA A 59 0.62 -23.21 9.18
C ALA A 59 1.12 -21.75 9.05
N LEU A 60 0.17 -20.82 8.96
CA LEU A 60 0.41 -19.39 9.00
C LEU A 60 0.57 -18.94 10.47
N ARG A 61 1.54 -18.06 10.73
CA ARG A 61 1.93 -17.52 12.05
C ARG A 61 1.96 -16.00 11.99
N ASP A 62 2.11 -15.33 13.14
CA ASP A 62 2.14 -13.87 13.29
C ASP A 62 2.94 -13.09 12.22
N ARG A 63 2.22 -12.63 11.18
CA ARG A 63 2.65 -11.67 10.16
C ARG A 63 1.50 -11.30 9.21
N ILE A 64 1.82 -10.49 8.21
CA ILE A 64 1.00 -10.30 7.01
C ILE A 64 1.51 -11.27 5.95
N TYR A 65 0.60 -11.88 5.19
CA TYR A 65 0.85 -12.72 4.02
C TYR A 65 0.27 -12.07 2.78
N GLU A 66 1.05 -11.92 1.71
CA GLU A 66 0.54 -11.47 0.40
C GLU A 66 -0.25 -12.59 -0.30
N VAL A 67 -1.47 -12.28 -0.75
CA VAL A 67 -2.34 -13.27 -1.42
C VAL A 67 -1.98 -13.35 -2.90
N GLY A 68 -1.90 -14.58 -3.41
CA GLY A 68 -1.39 -14.91 -4.75
C GLY A 68 0.11 -15.24 -4.73
N THR A 69 0.88 -14.54 -3.88
CA THR A 69 2.35 -14.64 -3.78
C THR A 69 2.79 -15.58 -2.65
N GLU A 70 2.39 -15.28 -1.41
CA GLU A 70 2.82 -16.02 -0.22
C GLU A 70 1.78 -17.02 0.28
N ILE A 71 0.49 -16.76 0.02
CA ILE A 71 -0.60 -17.71 0.25
C ILE A 71 -1.57 -17.70 -0.93
N GLN A 72 -2.25 -18.82 -1.16
CA GLN A 72 -3.33 -18.88 -2.13
C GLN A 72 -4.65 -18.35 -1.56
N ALA A 73 -5.53 -17.87 -2.44
CA ALA A 73 -6.91 -17.60 -2.07
C ALA A 73 -7.60 -18.91 -1.66
N GLY A 74 -8.45 -18.85 -0.65
CA GLY A 74 -9.03 -20.04 -0.01
C GLY A 74 -9.60 -19.73 1.37
N VAL A 75 -10.06 -20.77 2.06
CA VAL A 75 -10.60 -20.61 3.41
C VAL A 75 -9.61 -21.10 4.46
N TYR A 76 -9.24 -20.19 5.36
CA TYR A 76 -8.33 -20.44 6.46
C TYR A 76 -9.09 -20.61 7.77
N SER A 77 -8.58 -21.44 8.68
CA SER A 77 -9.18 -21.66 10.00
C SER A 77 -8.14 -21.69 11.11
N THR A 78 -8.59 -21.34 12.32
CA THR A 78 -7.85 -21.57 13.57
C THR A 78 -8.81 -22.09 14.64
N THR A 79 -8.28 -22.90 15.56
CA THR A 79 -8.95 -23.23 16.82
C THR A 79 -8.10 -22.63 17.93
N VAL A 80 -8.67 -21.69 18.68
CA VAL A 80 -7.95 -21.00 19.75
C VAL A 80 -7.85 -21.95 20.95
N PRO A 81 -6.65 -22.26 21.47
CA PRO A 81 -6.52 -23.07 22.67
C PRO A 81 -7.29 -22.46 23.85
N ALA A 82 -7.91 -23.30 24.69
CA ALA A 82 -8.71 -22.82 25.83
C ALA A 82 -7.87 -22.17 26.93
N ASP A 83 -6.57 -22.47 26.97
CA ASP A 83 -5.55 -21.88 27.82
C ASP A 83 -4.82 -20.69 27.17
N HIS A 84 -5.20 -20.30 25.96
CA HIS A 84 -4.64 -19.13 25.29
C HIS A 84 -4.99 -17.85 26.07
N GLY A 85 -4.00 -17.04 26.43
CA GLY A 85 -4.19 -15.95 27.41
C GLY A 85 -4.95 -14.72 26.90
N HIS A 86 -5.33 -14.67 25.62
CA HIS A 86 -5.95 -13.51 24.96
C HIS A 86 -6.59 -13.93 23.62
N PRO A 87 -7.44 -13.09 22.99
CA PRO A 87 -7.99 -13.39 21.66
C PRO A 87 -6.90 -13.42 20.59
N CYS A 88 -7.02 -14.33 19.62
CA CYS A 88 -6.26 -14.24 18.38
C CYS A 88 -6.68 -12.98 17.60
N TYR A 89 -5.94 -12.62 16.57
CA TYR A 89 -6.37 -11.61 15.60
C TYR A 89 -6.18 -12.08 14.17
N TRP A 90 -7.14 -11.74 13.29
CA TRP A 90 -6.99 -11.86 11.85
C TRP A 90 -7.57 -10.63 11.14
N ALA A 91 -7.01 -10.29 9.97
CA ALA A 91 -7.59 -9.30 9.06
C ALA A 91 -7.32 -9.62 7.59
N ARG A 92 -8.31 -9.35 6.74
CA ARG A 92 -8.17 -9.32 5.27
C ARG A 92 -7.91 -7.87 4.86
N LEU A 93 -6.93 -7.63 4.00
CA LEU A 93 -6.42 -6.30 3.65
C LEU A 93 -6.64 -5.98 2.16
N ARG A 94 -6.98 -4.73 1.83
CA ARG A 94 -7.13 -4.20 0.45
C ARG A 94 -5.84 -3.59 -0.10
N SER A 95 -4.98 -3.11 0.78
CA SER A 95 -3.72 -2.43 0.49
C SER A 95 -2.76 -2.61 1.67
N PHE A 96 -1.48 -2.25 1.49
CA PHE A 96 -0.50 -2.23 2.57
C PHE A 96 -0.18 -0.77 2.94
N GLY A 97 -0.28 -0.43 4.22
CA GLY A 97 0.15 0.88 4.75
C GLY A 97 -0.90 2.01 4.75
N GLU A 98 -2.09 1.80 4.19
CA GLU A 98 -3.17 2.81 4.25
C GLU A 98 -4.01 2.71 5.53
N PRO A 99 -4.56 3.84 6.04
CA PRO A 99 -5.38 3.85 7.26
C PRO A 99 -6.66 3.00 7.12
N ASP A 100 -7.29 3.01 5.96
CA ASP A 100 -8.50 2.23 5.67
C ASP A 100 -8.18 0.87 5.02
N SER A 101 -7.00 0.29 5.26
CA SER A 101 -6.55 -0.92 4.56
C SER A 101 -7.36 -2.19 4.88
N ILE A 102 -8.14 -2.24 5.97
CA ILE A 102 -8.88 -3.45 6.38
C ILE A 102 -10.17 -3.64 5.56
N ILE A 103 -10.42 -4.86 5.10
CA ILE A 103 -11.66 -5.33 4.44
C ILE A 103 -12.61 -5.96 5.46
N ALA A 104 -12.05 -6.81 6.32
CA ALA A 104 -12.74 -7.51 7.41
C ALA A 104 -11.69 -7.99 8.42
N GLU A 105 -12.07 -8.07 9.69
CA GLU A 105 -11.20 -8.54 10.77
C GLU A 105 -12.02 -9.30 11.83
N GLY A 106 -11.34 -10.00 12.73
CA GLY A 106 -11.99 -10.70 13.83
C GLY A 106 -11.01 -11.11 14.93
N ASN A 107 -11.57 -11.33 16.12
CA ASN A 107 -10.82 -11.56 17.35
C ASN A 107 -11.34 -12.82 18.08
N PRO A 108 -11.15 -14.04 17.54
CA PRO A 108 -11.72 -15.24 18.16
C PRO A 108 -11.07 -15.50 19.52
N THR A 109 -11.90 -15.91 20.45
CA THR A 109 -11.59 -16.03 21.89
C THR A 109 -11.12 -17.44 22.26
N PRO A 110 -10.45 -17.63 23.42
CA PRO A 110 -9.99 -18.96 23.87
C PRO A 110 -11.11 -20.01 23.87
N GLY A 111 -10.88 -21.15 23.19
CA GLY A 111 -11.87 -22.21 22.97
C GLY A 111 -12.75 -22.04 21.72
N GLU A 112 -12.66 -20.91 21.01
CA GLU A 112 -13.41 -20.65 19.77
C GLU A 112 -12.72 -21.25 18.54
N THR A 113 -13.51 -21.56 17.50
CA THR A 113 -12.97 -21.90 16.17
C THR A 113 -13.44 -20.86 15.16
N ALA A 114 -12.50 -20.21 14.48
CA ALA A 114 -12.78 -19.24 13.43
C ALA A 114 -12.46 -19.80 12.05
N ARG A 115 -13.24 -19.39 11.04
CA ARG A 115 -13.04 -19.75 9.64
C ARG A 115 -13.26 -18.53 8.74
N VAL A 116 -12.31 -18.23 7.85
CA VAL A 116 -12.20 -16.97 7.11
C VAL A 116 -11.91 -17.24 5.64
N THR A 117 -12.81 -16.82 4.75
CA THR A 117 -12.59 -16.87 3.30
C THR A 117 -11.71 -15.70 2.86
N VAL A 118 -10.45 -15.98 2.53
CA VAL A 118 -9.52 -15.07 1.87
C VAL A 118 -9.77 -15.12 0.35
N LYS A 119 -10.02 -13.97 -0.27
CA LYS A 119 -10.30 -13.87 -1.71
C LYS A 119 -9.04 -13.53 -2.49
N SER A 120 -8.99 -13.93 -3.75
CA SER A 120 -7.91 -13.55 -4.69
C SER A 120 -7.83 -12.04 -4.97
N THR A 121 -8.85 -11.28 -4.59
CA THR A 121 -8.89 -9.81 -4.65
C THR A 121 -8.33 -9.13 -3.40
N ASP A 122 -8.02 -9.88 -2.35
CA ASP A 122 -7.42 -9.32 -1.14
C ASP A 122 -5.93 -9.09 -1.42
N ARG A 123 -5.37 -7.96 -0.96
CA ARG A 123 -3.93 -7.70 -1.08
C ARG A 123 -3.13 -8.53 -0.07
N GLY A 124 -3.71 -8.79 1.10
CA GLY A 124 -3.05 -9.60 2.12
C GLY A 124 -3.99 -10.18 3.17
N PHE A 125 -3.50 -11.20 3.87
CA PHE A 125 -4.12 -11.77 5.05
C PHE A 125 -3.15 -11.61 6.23
N LYS A 126 -3.56 -10.86 7.25
CA LYS A 126 -2.83 -10.70 8.51
C LYS A 126 -3.36 -11.70 9.51
N VAL A 127 -2.46 -12.37 10.21
CA VAL A 127 -2.75 -13.13 11.44
C VAL A 127 -1.79 -12.65 12.52
N SER A 128 -2.23 -12.56 13.77
CA SER A 128 -1.36 -12.24 14.90
C SER A 128 -1.94 -12.70 16.24
N ASN A 129 -1.17 -12.47 17.30
CA ASN A 129 -1.42 -12.87 18.67
C ASN A 129 -1.23 -14.38 18.88
N GLY A 130 -0.14 -14.94 18.35
CA GLY A 130 0.33 -16.30 18.65
C GLY A 130 -0.43 -17.46 18.00
N CYS A 131 -1.53 -17.19 17.31
CA CYS A 131 -2.42 -18.24 16.80
C CYS A 131 -2.04 -18.74 15.40
N GLU A 132 -1.97 -20.05 15.25
CA GLU A 132 -1.71 -20.71 13.96
C GLU A 132 -2.99 -20.81 13.12
N TRP A 133 -2.88 -20.48 11.84
CA TRP A 133 -3.98 -20.61 10.87
C TRP A 133 -3.59 -21.57 9.75
N THR A 134 -4.45 -22.53 9.44
CA THR A 134 -4.23 -23.51 8.37
C THR A 134 -5.27 -23.34 7.27
N ARG A 135 -4.93 -23.72 6.04
CA ARG A 135 -5.95 -23.81 4.98
C ARG A 135 -6.88 -24.98 5.29
N SER A 136 -8.17 -24.77 5.04
CA SER A 136 -9.27 -25.69 5.41
C SER A 136 -10.20 -25.99 4.23
N ASP A 137 -9.78 -25.68 3.02
CA ASP A 137 -10.44 -26.16 1.80
C ASP A 137 -10.00 -27.60 1.52
N PRO A 138 -10.84 -28.44 0.90
CA PRO A 138 -10.34 -29.62 0.22
C PRO A 138 -9.35 -29.19 -0.88
N ALA A 139 -8.25 -29.93 -0.99
CA ALA A 139 -7.20 -29.75 -2.00
C ALA A 139 -7.68 -30.14 -3.42
#